data_AF-A0A927IRR3-F1
#
_entry.id   AF-A0A927IRR3-F1
#
_cell.length_a   1.000
_cell.length_b   1.000
_cell.length_c   1.000
_cell.angle_alpha   90.00
_cell.angle_beta   90.00
_cell.angle_gamma   90.00
#
_symmetry.space_group_name_H-M   'P 1'
#
loop_
_entity.id
_entity.type
_entity.pdbx_description
1 polymer ?
#
loop_
_entity_poly.entity_id
_entity_poly.type
_entity_poly.pdbx_seq_one_letter_code
_entity_poly.pdbx_strand_id
1 'polypeptide(L)'
;MKLTWFGGSCFRVYAGGQIVVVDAEAAPTGVDPIELAGGADLVVAMGAGLPAEAGTWRPRAPQRLLDAEDGPRRAEVWELGPGSVVIDTDGDAPLLLLGEPLAAFGKWIDKAVVVCFGSAAATLAAGLIAHRSPRLIALAAPNEAIDAAFAELSDSLDGTGLIALEAGLAVEV
;
A
#
# COMPACT_ATOMS: atom_id res chain seq x y z
N MET A 1 -0.95 6.11 9.91
CA MET A 1 -0.39 6.27 8.53
C MET A 1 -1.27 7.22 7.71
N LYS A 2 -0.72 7.98 6.76
CA LYS A 2 -1.51 8.79 5.79
C LYS A 2 -1.20 8.40 4.34
N LEU A 3 -2.24 8.18 3.55
CA LEU A 3 -2.17 7.72 2.16
C LEU A 3 -2.79 8.76 1.22
N THR A 4 -2.16 9.00 0.07
CA THR A 4 -2.75 9.71 -1.05
C THR A 4 -2.50 8.91 -2.32
N TRP A 5 -3.58 8.53 -3.00
CA TRP A 5 -3.54 7.91 -4.33
C TRP A 5 -3.80 8.98 -5.37
N PHE A 6 -3.01 9.01 -6.45
CA PHE A 6 -3.23 9.99 -7.53
C PHE A 6 -3.89 9.36 -8.75
N GLY A 7 -3.70 8.06 -8.95
CA GLY A 7 -4.17 7.32 -10.13
C GLY A 7 -3.18 6.21 -10.48
N GLY A 8 -3.65 5.12 -11.09
CA GLY A 8 -2.78 3.98 -11.43
C GLY A 8 -2.02 3.46 -10.21
N SER A 9 -0.69 3.30 -10.36
CA SER A 9 0.23 2.90 -9.28
C SER A 9 0.91 4.08 -8.56
N CYS A 10 0.44 5.31 -8.80
CA CYS A 10 1.03 6.53 -8.25
C CYS A 10 0.50 6.84 -6.85
N PHE A 11 1.38 6.74 -5.84
CA PHE A 11 1.02 6.96 -4.43
C PHE A 11 2.02 7.86 -3.71
N ARG A 12 1.52 8.65 -2.76
CA ARG A 12 2.32 9.29 -1.71
C ARG A 12 1.88 8.78 -0.35
N VAL A 13 2.82 8.24 0.41
CA VAL A 13 2.59 7.58 1.69
C VAL A 13 3.40 8.28 2.76
N TYR A 14 2.75 8.69 3.84
CA TYR A 14 3.41 9.13 5.07
C TYR A 14 3.26 8.05 6.14
N ALA A 15 4.37 7.41 6.51
CA ALA A 15 4.41 6.31 7.46
C ALA A 15 5.74 6.32 8.24
N GLY A 16 5.70 6.04 9.54
CA GLY A 16 6.88 6.00 10.40
C GLY A 16 7.70 7.29 10.37
N GLY A 17 7.03 8.44 10.25
CA GLY A 17 7.66 9.76 10.15
C GLY A 17 8.28 10.08 8.79
N GLN A 18 8.15 9.19 7.79
CA GLN A 18 8.80 9.29 6.49
C GLN A 18 7.79 9.38 5.35
N ILE A 19 8.20 10.01 4.25
CA ILE A 19 7.45 10.14 3.02
C ILE A 19 8.04 9.19 1.97
N VAL A 20 7.23 8.21 1.55
CA VAL A 20 7.52 7.29 0.45
C VAL A 20 6.61 7.64 -0.73
N VAL A 21 7.21 7.87 -1.90
CA VAL A 21 6.48 8.09 -3.15
C VAL A 21 6.72 6.90 -4.07
N VAL A 22 5.64 6.34 -4.60
CA VAL A 22 5.65 5.20 -5.52
C VAL A 22 5.19 5.66 -6.89
N ASP A 23 5.96 5.32 -7.92
CA ASP A 23 5.69 5.59 -9.33
C ASP A 23 5.35 7.06 -9.64
N ALA A 24 6.19 7.99 -9.17
CA ALA A 24 6.02 9.42 -9.44
C ALA A 24 5.94 9.72 -10.95
N GLU A 25 6.77 9.05 -11.76
CA GLU A 25 6.80 9.20 -13.22
C GLU A 25 5.55 8.64 -13.92
N ALA A 26 4.74 7.82 -13.23
CA ALA A 26 3.46 7.34 -13.71
C ALA A 26 2.27 8.21 -13.24
N ALA A 27 2.56 9.41 -12.68
CA ALA A 27 1.52 10.33 -12.25
C ALA A 27 0.56 10.67 -13.40
N PRO A 28 -0.75 10.76 -13.13
CA PRO A 28 -1.73 11.09 -14.16
C PRO A 28 -1.59 12.55 -14.61
N THR A 29 -2.19 12.86 -15.76
CA THR A 29 -2.26 14.22 -16.29
C THR A 29 -2.76 15.21 -15.24
N GLY A 30 -2.02 16.30 -15.05
CA GLY A 30 -2.35 17.36 -14.08
C GLY A 30 -1.66 17.19 -12.73
N VAL A 31 -0.92 16.10 -12.52
CA VAL A 31 -0.03 15.92 -11.37
C VAL A 31 1.42 16.00 -11.86
N ASP A 32 2.21 16.92 -11.32
CA ASP A 32 3.63 17.07 -11.67
C ASP A 32 4.47 16.03 -10.88
N PRO A 33 5.20 15.12 -11.55
CA PRO A 33 6.06 14.13 -10.89
C PRO A 33 7.13 14.74 -9.97
N ILE A 34 7.67 15.91 -10.33
CA ILE A 34 8.73 16.59 -9.56
C ILE A 34 8.14 17.16 -8.27
N GLU A 35 6.98 17.83 -8.35
CA GLU A 35 6.29 18.33 -7.15
C GLU A 35 5.84 17.17 -6.25
N LEU A 36 5.35 16.09 -6.86
CA LEU A 36 4.93 14.88 -6.14
C LEU A 36 6.10 14.20 -5.42
N ALA A 37 7.29 14.15 -6.03
CA ALA A 37 8.50 13.62 -5.38
C ALA A 37 9.12 14.60 -4.36
N GLY A 38 8.71 15.88 -4.41
CA GLY A 38 9.20 16.93 -3.51
C GLY A 38 9.05 16.56 -2.03
N GLY A 39 10.17 16.60 -1.31
CA GLY A 39 10.23 16.28 0.12
C GLY A 39 10.01 14.82 0.47
N ALA A 40 10.08 13.89 -0.51
CA ALA A 40 10.08 12.46 -0.22
C ALA A 40 11.44 12.01 0.34
N ASP A 41 11.40 11.19 1.39
CA ASP A 41 12.59 10.50 1.93
C ASP A 41 13.00 9.32 1.04
N LEU A 42 12.02 8.76 0.33
CA LEU A 42 12.22 7.69 -0.63
C LEU A 42 11.27 7.83 -1.82
N VAL A 43 11.82 7.72 -3.02
CA VAL A 43 11.07 7.61 -4.28
C VAL A 43 11.42 6.27 -4.89
N VAL A 44 10.41 5.46 -5.20
CA VAL A 44 10.57 4.14 -5.80
C VAL A 44 9.69 4.01 -7.03
N ALA A 45 10.08 3.11 -7.93
CA ALA A 45 9.24 2.68 -9.03
C ALA A 45 8.95 1.18 -8.91
N MET A 46 7.70 0.79 -9.09
CA MET A 46 7.30 -0.62 -9.11
C MET A 46 8.00 -1.33 -10.29
N GLY A 47 8.49 -2.55 -10.06
CA GLY A 47 9.21 -3.34 -11.07
C GLY A 47 10.61 -2.81 -11.41
N ALA A 48 11.14 -1.81 -10.69
CA ALA A 48 12.43 -1.20 -10.99
C ALA A 48 13.36 -1.18 -9.77
N GLY A 49 14.28 -2.16 -9.71
CA GLY A 49 15.41 -2.13 -8.77
C GLY A 49 15.06 -2.34 -7.29
N LEU A 50 13.82 -2.73 -6.98
CA LEU A 50 13.41 -3.12 -5.63
C LEU A 50 13.89 -4.54 -5.33
N PRO A 51 14.30 -4.83 -4.08
CA PRO A 51 14.56 -6.19 -3.68
C PRO A 51 13.26 -7.00 -3.72
N ALA A 52 13.31 -8.19 -4.33
CA ALA A 52 12.15 -9.03 -4.54
C ALA A 52 12.10 -10.19 -3.54
N GLU A 53 10.98 -10.38 -2.86
CA GLU A 53 10.78 -11.49 -1.92
C GLU A 53 9.32 -12.00 -1.94
N ALA A 54 9.09 -13.11 -2.63
CA ALA A 54 7.75 -13.68 -2.76
C ALA A 54 7.35 -14.54 -1.54
N GLY A 55 6.20 -14.24 -0.93
CA GLY A 55 5.47 -15.07 0.05
C GLY A 55 6.17 -15.35 1.40
N THR A 56 7.47 -15.13 1.49
CA THR A 56 8.32 -15.39 2.65
C THR A 56 8.65 -14.13 3.43
N TRP A 57 8.49 -12.97 2.80
CA TRP A 57 8.71 -11.67 3.41
C TRP A 57 8.01 -11.53 4.77
N ARG A 58 8.69 -10.87 5.71
CA ARG A 58 8.18 -10.56 7.05
C ARG A 58 8.51 -9.11 7.40
N PRO A 59 7.61 -8.41 8.10
CA PRO A 59 7.90 -7.10 8.67
C PRO A 59 9.11 -7.16 9.58
N ARG A 60 9.88 -6.08 9.62
CA ARG A 60 11.01 -5.98 10.53
C ARG A 60 10.52 -5.93 11.97
N ALA A 61 11.34 -6.44 12.89
CA ALA A 61 11.11 -6.18 14.29
C ALA A 61 11.18 -4.67 14.55
N PRO A 62 10.27 -4.10 15.36
CA PRO A 62 10.32 -2.69 15.72
C PRO A 62 11.68 -2.32 16.31
N GLN A 63 12.24 -1.19 15.88
CA GLN A 63 13.49 -0.69 16.45
C GLN A 63 13.32 -0.39 17.94
N ARG A 64 14.29 -0.84 18.75
CA ARG A 64 14.29 -0.52 20.19
C ARG A 64 14.74 0.92 20.38
N LEU A 65 14.14 1.62 21.34
CA LEU A 65 14.52 3.01 21.66
C LEU A 65 16.00 3.17 22.03
N LEU A 66 16.63 2.13 22.59
CA LEU A 66 18.05 2.13 22.92
C LEU A 66 18.97 2.04 21.70
N ASP A 67 18.44 1.52 20.59
CA ASP A 67 19.14 1.33 19.32
C ASP A 67 18.71 2.39 18.28
N ALA A 68 17.84 3.32 18.67
CA ALA A 68 17.42 4.44 17.84
C ALA A 68 18.51 5.52 17.88
N GLU A 69 19.11 5.80 16.73
CA GLU A 69 19.94 6.99 16.54
C GLU A 69 19.06 8.26 16.60
N ASP A 70 19.56 9.42 16.18
CA ASP A 70 18.84 10.70 16.24
C ASP A 70 17.58 10.79 15.34
N GLY A 71 17.15 9.70 14.69
CA GLY A 71 15.99 9.67 13.80
C GLY A 71 15.38 8.28 13.57
N PRO A 72 14.18 8.22 12.95
CA PRO A 72 13.54 6.95 12.64
C PRO A 72 14.37 6.15 11.64
N ARG A 73 14.47 4.83 11.85
CA ARG A 73 15.10 3.94 10.87
C ARG A 73 14.37 4.04 9.54
N ARG A 74 15.16 4.03 8.46
CA ARG A 74 14.65 4.19 7.09
C ARG A 74 13.56 3.16 6.76
N ALA A 75 12.53 3.62 6.06
CA ALA A 75 11.52 2.78 5.44
C ALA A 75 12.20 1.78 4.49
N GLU A 76 11.70 0.55 4.47
CA GLU A 76 12.10 -0.46 3.50
C GLU A 76 10.95 -0.74 2.54
N VAL A 77 11.29 -0.91 1.27
CA VAL A 77 10.31 -1.21 0.21
C VAL A 77 10.77 -2.45 -0.53
N TRP A 78 9.85 -3.40 -0.67
CA TRP A 78 10.11 -4.69 -1.28
C TRP A 78 9.06 -4.99 -2.35
N GLU A 79 9.48 -5.64 -3.42
CA GLU A 79 8.56 -6.20 -4.42
C GLU A 79 8.14 -7.61 -3.98
N LEU A 80 6.84 -7.85 -3.82
CA LEU A 80 6.32 -9.16 -3.41
C LEU A 80 5.84 -10.00 -4.60
N GLY A 81 5.69 -9.36 -5.75
CA GLY A 81 5.25 -9.92 -7.03
C GLY A 81 5.01 -8.78 -8.02
N PRO A 82 4.67 -9.11 -9.28
CA PRO A 82 4.39 -8.11 -10.31
C PRO A 82 3.39 -7.07 -9.82
N GLY A 83 3.68 -5.78 -10.04
CA GLY A 83 2.79 -4.68 -9.68
C GLY A 83 2.43 -4.60 -8.20
N SER A 84 3.21 -5.22 -7.31
CA SER A 84 2.88 -5.35 -5.89
C SER A 84 4.08 -5.08 -5.00
N VAL A 85 3.96 -4.05 -4.17
CA VAL A 85 5.05 -3.61 -3.28
C VAL A 85 4.57 -3.50 -1.85
N VAL A 86 5.44 -3.87 -0.91
CA VAL A 86 5.22 -3.65 0.52
C VAL A 86 6.15 -2.55 1.02
N ILE A 87 5.60 -1.65 1.82
CA ILE A 87 6.31 -0.57 2.50
C ILE A 87 6.28 -0.88 3.99
N ASP A 88 7.47 -1.03 4.58
CA ASP A 88 7.66 -1.37 6.00
C ASP A 88 8.39 -0.25 6.74
N THR A 89 7.76 0.26 7.77
CA THR A 89 8.24 1.39 8.59
C THR A 89 8.08 1.07 10.06
N ASP A 90 8.89 1.69 10.91
CA ASP A 90 8.68 1.60 12.35
C ASP A 90 7.47 2.47 12.77
N GLY A 91 6.64 1.95 13.68
CA GLY A 91 5.55 2.70 14.30
C GLY A 91 4.19 2.63 13.59
N ASP A 92 4.16 2.28 12.29
CA ASP A 92 2.93 2.04 11.54
C ASP A 92 2.81 0.55 11.12
N ALA A 93 1.60 0.13 10.75
CA ALA A 93 1.39 -1.19 10.14
C ALA A 93 2.07 -1.28 8.77
N PRO A 94 2.54 -2.46 8.33
CA PRO A 94 3.01 -2.64 6.96
C PRO A 94 1.91 -2.27 5.96
N LEU A 95 2.29 -1.56 4.90
CA LEU A 95 1.40 -1.20 3.80
C LEU A 95 1.71 -2.06 2.59
N LEU A 96 0.73 -2.83 2.10
CA LEU A 96 0.81 -3.52 0.83
C LEU A 96 0.05 -2.73 -0.23
N LEU A 97 0.74 -2.31 -1.30
CA LEU A 97 0.10 -1.86 -2.53
C LEU A 97 -0.02 -3.07 -3.46
N LEU A 98 -1.24 -3.48 -3.77
CA LEU A 98 -1.57 -4.70 -4.52
C LEU A 98 -2.22 -4.34 -5.85
N GLY A 99 -1.44 -4.40 -6.93
CA GLY A 99 -1.89 -4.15 -8.30
C GLY A 99 -2.17 -5.42 -9.11
N GLU A 100 -1.60 -6.56 -8.69
CA GLU A 100 -1.84 -7.87 -9.30
C GLU A 100 -1.98 -8.98 -8.24
N PRO A 101 -2.55 -10.15 -8.57
CA PRO A 101 -2.68 -11.24 -7.62
C PRO A 101 -1.32 -11.76 -7.15
N LEU A 102 -1.17 -11.96 -5.83
CA LEU A 102 -0.01 -12.65 -5.26
C LEU A 102 -0.28 -14.14 -5.13
N ALA A 103 0.76 -14.95 -5.36
CA ALA A 103 0.68 -16.41 -5.23
C ALA A 103 0.41 -16.88 -3.79
N ALA A 104 0.87 -16.11 -2.79
CA ALA A 104 0.67 -16.44 -1.38
C ALA A 104 0.78 -15.20 -0.48
N PHE A 105 -0.02 -15.18 0.58
CA PHE A 105 0.05 -14.18 1.64
C PHE A 105 0.60 -14.79 2.95
N GLY A 106 1.64 -14.15 3.48
CA GLY A 106 2.16 -14.47 4.82
C GLY A 106 1.20 -14.02 5.92
N LYS A 107 1.34 -14.57 7.13
CA LYS A 107 0.51 -14.22 8.31
C LYS A 107 0.61 -12.75 8.74
N TRP A 108 1.61 -12.02 8.25
CA TRP A 108 1.78 -10.60 8.55
C TRP A 108 0.64 -9.75 7.96
N ILE A 109 -0.02 -10.25 6.91
CA ILE A 109 -1.08 -9.53 6.21
C ILE A 109 -2.27 -9.23 7.13
N ASP A 110 -2.54 -10.09 8.12
CA ASP A 110 -3.64 -9.93 9.08
C ASP A 110 -3.51 -8.64 9.90
N LYS A 111 -2.31 -8.05 9.96
CA LYS A 111 -2.01 -6.77 10.63
C LYS A 111 -1.76 -5.62 9.66
N ALA A 112 -1.73 -5.89 8.36
CA ALA A 112 -1.36 -4.92 7.35
C ALA A 112 -2.55 -4.02 6.97
N VAL A 113 -2.20 -2.85 6.42
CA VAL A 113 -3.09 -2.08 5.56
C VAL A 113 -2.82 -2.51 4.12
N VAL A 114 -3.86 -2.82 3.36
CA VAL A 114 -3.72 -3.23 1.95
C VAL A 114 -4.46 -2.25 1.06
N VAL A 115 -3.80 -1.75 0.03
CA VAL A 115 -4.44 -0.95 -1.02
C VAL A 115 -4.54 -1.82 -2.26
N CYS A 116 -5.76 -2.18 -2.66
CA CYS A 116 -6.01 -2.83 -3.94
C CYS A 116 -6.26 -1.74 -4.98
N PHE A 117 -5.45 -1.68 -6.03
CA PHE A 117 -5.51 -0.58 -7.00
C PHE A 117 -5.66 -1.05 -8.44
N GLY A 118 -6.17 -0.16 -9.30
CA GLY A 118 -6.44 -0.43 -10.70
C GLY A 118 -7.82 -1.04 -10.97
N SER A 119 -8.07 -1.42 -12.21
CA SER A 119 -9.40 -1.90 -12.66
C SER A 119 -9.82 -3.22 -12.01
N ALA A 120 -8.87 -4.03 -11.54
CA ALA A 120 -9.12 -5.31 -10.88
C ALA A 120 -9.18 -5.20 -9.35
N ALA A 121 -9.18 -3.99 -8.75
CA ALA A 121 -9.07 -3.79 -7.31
C ALA A 121 -10.09 -4.61 -6.48
N ALA A 122 -11.34 -4.67 -6.92
CA ALA A 122 -12.39 -5.45 -6.25
C ALA A 122 -12.07 -6.96 -6.26
N THR A 123 -11.68 -7.49 -7.42
CA THR A 123 -11.28 -8.90 -7.58
C THR A 123 -10.05 -9.24 -6.74
N LEU A 124 -9.08 -8.32 -6.65
CA LEU A 124 -7.89 -8.47 -5.81
C LEU A 124 -8.27 -8.52 -4.32
N ALA A 125 -9.15 -7.61 -3.88
CA ALA A 125 -9.65 -7.58 -2.51
C ALA A 125 -10.42 -8.87 -2.15
N ALA A 126 -11.30 -9.35 -3.05
CA ALA A 126 -12.02 -10.60 -2.87
C ALA A 126 -11.07 -11.80 -2.76
N GLY A 127 -10.07 -11.88 -3.65
CA GLY A 127 -9.05 -12.93 -3.61
C GLY A 127 -8.21 -12.90 -2.33
N LEU A 128 -7.90 -11.71 -1.81
CA LEU A 128 -7.22 -11.55 -0.53
C LEU A 128 -8.08 -12.05 0.63
N ILE A 129 -9.32 -11.57 0.74
CA ILE A 129 -10.26 -11.89 1.82
C ILE A 129 -10.58 -13.40 1.87
N ALA A 130 -10.63 -14.06 0.72
CA ALA A 130 -10.83 -15.52 0.64
C ALA A 130 -9.71 -16.33 1.34
N HIS A 131 -8.56 -15.72 1.63
CA HIS A 131 -7.41 -16.38 2.22
C HIS A 131 -6.99 -15.80 3.57
N ARG A 132 -7.20 -14.49 3.79
CA ARG A 132 -6.68 -13.73 4.94
C ARG A 132 -7.55 -12.51 5.24
N SER A 133 -7.54 -12.06 6.48
CA SER A 133 -8.33 -10.91 6.94
C SER A 133 -7.40 -9.77 7.38
N PRO A 134 -6.95 -8.88 6.47
CA PRO A 134 -6.11 -7.76 6.84
C PRO A 134 -6.85 -6.79 7.77
N ARG A 135 -6.11 -5.90 8.45
CA ARG A 135 -6.73 -4.89 9.32
C ARG A 135 -7.64 -3.95 8.51
N LEU A 136 -7.22 -3.59 7.30
CA LEU A 136 -7.89 -2.64 6.44
C LEU A 136 -7.58 -2.93 4.97
N ILE A 137 -8.60 -2.86 4.12
CA ILE A 137 -8.48 -2.77 2.67
C ILE A 137 -8.95 -1.38 2.22
N ALA A 138 -8.13 -0.73 1.41
CA ALA A 138 -8.46 0.49 0.70
C ALA A 138 -8.55 0.21 -0.80
N LEU A 139 -9.65 0.61 -1.43
CA LEU A 139 -9.86 0.47 -2.86
C LEU A 139 -9.45 1.75 -3.59
N ALA A 140 -8.44 1.64 -4.45
CA ALA A 140 -7.95 2.71 -5.32
C ALA A 140 -8.36 2.42 -6.77
N ALA A 141 -9.63 2.67 -7.07
CA ALA A 141 -10.26 2.34 -8.35
C ALA A 141 -11.19 3.49 -8.82
N PRO A 142 -11.60 3.50 -10.10
CA PRO A 142 -12.59 4.46 -10.59
C PRO A 142 -13.89 4.42 -9.77
N ASN A 143 -14.52 5.57 -9.53
CA ASN A 143 -15.71 5.70 -8.67
C ASN A 143 -16.85 4.74 -9.06
N GLU A 144 -17.06 4.53 -10.35
CA GLU A 144 -18.07 3.59 -10.88
C GLU A 144 -17.85 2.13 -10.46
N ALA A 145 -16.60 1.73 -10.17
CA ALA A 145 -16.27 0.41 -9.68
C ALA A 145 -16.37 0.27 -8.16
N ILE A 146 -16.35 1.40 -7.41
CA ILE A 146 -16.34 1.39 -5.95
C ILE A 146 -17.67 0.88 -5.39
N ASP A 147 -18.80 1.40 -5.84
CA ASP A 147 -20.12 1.01 -5.30
C ASP A 147 -20.39 -0.49 -5.49
N ALA A 148 -20.04 -1.02 -6.66
CA ALA A 148 -20.15 -2.45 -6.95
C ALA A 148 -19.23 -3.29 -6.05
N ALA A 149 -17.99 -2.84 -5.84
CA ALA A 149 -17.04 -3.52 -4.96
C ALA A 149 -17.50 -3.56 -3.51
N PHE A 150 -18.07 -2.47 -2.99
CA PHE A 150 -18.60 -2.45 -1.62
C PHE A 150 -19.76 -3.42 -1.44
N ALA A 151 -20.66 -3.51 -2.42
CA ALA A 151 -21.77 -4.46 -2.41
C ALA A 151 -21.29 -5.92 -2.51
N GLU A 152 -20.22 -6.18 -3.26
CA GLU A 152 -19.65 -7.53 -3.40
C GLU A 152 -18.90 -7.98 -2.14
N LEU A 153 -18.15 -7.09 -1.51
CA LEU A 153 -17.20 -7.43 -0.45
C LEU A 153 -17.81 -7.41 0.96
N SER A 154 -18.90 -6.67 1.19
CA SER A 154 -19.42 -6.37 2.53
C SER A 154 -19.63 -7.59 3.41
N ASP A 155 -20.13 -8.68 2.84
CA ASP A 155 -20.51 -9.88 3.59
C ASP A 155 -19.30 -10.77 3.91
N SER A 156 -18.16 -10.52 3.27
CA SER A 156 -16.95 -11.34 3.40
C SER A 156 -15.88 -10.72 4.29
N LEU A 157 -16.05 -9.47 4.76
CA LEU A 157 -14.98 -8.70 5.41
C LEU A 157 -14.42 -9.32 6.70
N ASP A 158 -15.20 -10.10 7.46
CA ASP A 158 -14.75 -10.81 8.67
C ASP A 158 -13.87 -9.95 9.61
N GLY A 159 -14.31 -8.72 9.90
CA GLY A 159 -13.59 -7.76 10.75
C GLY A 159 -12.55 -6.89 10.04
N THR A 160 -12.28 -7.13 8.76
CA THR A 160 -11.49 -6.27 7.88
C THR A 160 -12.22 -4.95 7.64
N GLY A 161 -11.57 -3.81 7.89
CA GLY A 161 -12.11 -2.52 7.46
C GLY A 161 -12.09 -2.40 5.93
N LEU A 162 -13.06 -1.71 5.34
CA LEU A 162 -13.09 -1.41 3.90
C LEU A 162 -13.31 0.10 3.68
N ILE A 163 -12.44 0.73 2.91
CA ILE A 163 -12.56 2.14 2.50
C ILE A 163 -12.30 2.31 1.01
N ALA A 164 -12.76 3.42 0.43
CA ALA A 164 -12.39 3.86 -0.90
C ALA A 164 -11.38 5.02 -0.81
N LEU A 165 -10.42 5.06 -1.73
CA LEU A 165 -9.54 6.21 -1.91
C LEU A 165 -10.06 7.07 -3.07
N GLU A 166 -10.15 8.37 -2.83
CA GLU A 166 -10.40 9.36 -3.88
C GLU A 166 -9.06 9.89 -4.41
N ALA A 167 -8.94 10.01 -5.74
CA ALA A 167 -7.73 10.50 -6.36
C ALA A 167 -7.38 11.93 -5.88
N GLY A 168 -6.15 12.12 -5.39
CA GLY A 168 -5.65 13.37 -4.84
C GLY A 168 -6.08 13.66 -3.40
N LEU A 169 -6.96 12.85 -2.80
CA LEU A 169 -7.39 13.03 -1.41
C LEU A 169 -6.47 12.28 -0.45
N ALA A 170 -6.01 12.97 0.59
CA ALA A 170 -5.27 12.37 1.68
C ALA A 170 -6.22 11.71 2.69
N VAL A 171 -5.97 10.44 3.02
CA VAL A 171 -6.74 9.66 3.99
C VAL A 171 -5.82 9.13 5.09
N GLU A 172 -6.25 9.24 6.34
CA GLU A 172 -5.55 8.69 7.51
C GLU A 172 -6.13 7.32 7.89
N VAL A 173 -5.25 6.37 8.18
CA VAL A 173 -5.56 4.95 8.45
C VAL A 173 -4.75 4.37 9.61
#